data_AF-A0A327GSN1-F1
#
_entry.id   AF-A0A327GSN1-F1
#
_cell.length_a   1.000
_cell.length_b   1.000
_cell.length_c   1.000
_cell.angle_alpha   90.00
_cell.angle_beta   90.00
_cell.angle_gamma   90.00
#
_symmetry.space_group_name_H-M   'P 1'
#
loop_
_entity.id
_entity.type
_entity.pdbx_description
1 polymer ?
#
loop_
_entity_poly.entity_id
_entity_poly.type
_entity_poly.pdbx_seq_one_letter_code
_entity_poly.pdbx_strand_id
1 'polypeptide(L)' 'MNWFTQGFSLGILFSWFSNASIVGESIVSTASASDMLVHGAVFSLGFGYINNFLNMLVNHIESWESEDH' A
#
# COMPACT_ATOMS: atom_id res chain seq x y z
N MET A 1 0.48 10.63 -8.41
CA MET A 1 0.77 9.96 -7.12
C MET A 1 0.89 8.46 -7.42
N ASN A 2 2.01 7.81 -7.11
CA ASN A 2 2.25 6.41 -7.51
C ASN A 2 1.80 5.45 -6.39
N TRP A 3 0.68 4.76 -6.60
CA TRP A 3 0.09 3.82 -5.64
C TRP A 3 1.01 2.64 -5.31
N PHE A 4 1.84 2.17 -6.25
CA PHE A 4 2.81 1.10 -5.98
C PHE A 4 3.86 1.56 -4.97
N THR A 5 4.43 2.75 -5.15
CA THR A 5 5.42 3.31 -4.22
C THR A 5 4.83 3.55 -2.83
N GLN A 6 3.56 3.99 -2.77
CA GLN A 6 2.85 4.19 -1.50
C GLN A 6 2.58 2.88 -0.79
N GLY A 7 2.07 1.88 -1.51
CA GLY A 7 1.88 0.53 -0.99
C GLY A 7 3.20 -0.04 -0.48
N PHE A 8 4.29 0.09 -1.24
CA PHE A 8 5.61 -0.34 -0.80
C PHE A 8 6.02 0.30 0.52
N SER A 9 5.98 1.63 0.59
CA SER A 9 6.36 2.39 1.79
C SER A 9 5.51 2.03 2.99
N LEU A 10 4.19 1.85 2.79
CA LEU A 10 3.29 1.46 3.87
C LEU A 10 3.55 0.03 4.34
N GLY A 11 3.87 -0.90 3.44
CA GLY A 11 4.23 -2.26 3.78
C GLY A 11 5.53 -2.35 4.61
N ILE A 12 6.54 -1.54 4.27
CA ILE A 12 7.76 -1.40 5.08
C ILE A 12 7.40 -0.96 6.52
N LEU A 13 6.62 0.11 6.64
CA LEU A 13 6.22 0.67 7.94
C LEU A 13 5.36 -0.31 8.73
N PHE A 14 4.40 -0.95 8.07
CA PHE A 14 3.54 -1.96 8.69
C PHE A 14 4.37 -3.10 9.30
N SER A 15 5.33 -3.66 8.56
CA SER A 15 6.19 -4.73 9.06
C SER A 15 7.06 -4.28 10.23
N TRP A 16 7.63 -3.07 10.13
CA TRP A 16 8.43 -2.47 11.19
C TRP A 16 7.62 -2.29 12.47
N PHE A 17 6.44 -1.66 12.38
CA PHE A 17 5.57 -1.41 13.53
C PHE A 17 4.96 -2.68 14.11
N SER A 18 4.61 -3.67 13.28
CA SER A 18 4.03 -4.93 13.75
C SER A 18 4.98 -5.74 14.63
N ASN A 19 6.29 -5.55 14.46
CA ASN A 19 7.34 -6.15 15.28
C ASN A 19 8.03 -5.13 16.19
N ALA A 20 7.41 -3.97 16.40
CA ALA A 20 7.92 -2.95 17.30
C ALA A 20 7.49 -3.23 18.74
N SER A 21 8.39 -2.93 19.67
CA SER A 21 8.15 -2.97 21.10
C SER A 21 8.75 -1.75 21.77
N ILE A 22 8.23 -1.42 22.96
CA ILE A 22 8.79 -0.35 23.78
C ILE A 22 9.80 -0.96 24.73
N VAL A 23 11.06 -0.54 24.63
CA VAL A 23 12.16 -0.96 25.50
C VAL A 23 12.71 0.29 26.19
N GLY A 24 12.41 0.45 27.48
CA GLY A 24 12.69 1.68 28.21
C GLY A 24 11.86 2.84 27.65
N GLU A 25 12.52 3.92 27.23
CA GLU A 25 11.91 5.12 26.62
C GLU A 25 11.98 5.11 25.07
N SER A 26 12.38 4.00 24.45
CA SER A 26 12.57 3.90 23.00
C SER A 26 11.64 2.88 22.35
N ILE A 27 11.26 3.14 21.09
CA ILE A 27 10.56 2.20 20.23
C ILE A 27 11.59 1.47 19.38
N VAL A 28 11.67 0.15 19.53
CA VAL A 28 12.62 -0.69 18.81
C VAL A 28 11.85 -1.76 18.05
N SER A 29 12.16 -1.92 16.76
CA SER A 29 11.61 -3.01 15.95
C SER A 29 12.64 -4.12 15.78
N THR A 30 12.16 -5.36 15.88
CA THR A 30 12.93 -6.56 15.56
C THR A 30 12.62 -7.08 14.16
N ALA A 31 11.87 -6.33 13.34
CA ALA A 31 11.58 -6.72 11.96
C ALA A 31 12.89 -6.89 11.17
N SER A 32 13.03 -8.03 10.50
CA SER A 32 14.17 -8.22 9.60
C SER A 32 13.99 -7.37 8.34
N ALA A 33 15.09 -6.97 7.72
CA ALA A 33 15.04 -6.24 6.45
C ALA A 33 14.28 -7.04 5.37
N SER A 34 14.41 -8.38 5.37
CA SER A 34 13.64 -9.25 4.48
C SER A 34 12.14 -9.18 4.71
N ASP A 35 11.67 -9.22 5.97
CA ASP A 35 10.24 -9.16 6.26
C ASP A 35 9.63 -7.83 5.83
N MET A 36 10.36 -6.74 6.07
CA MET A 36 9.97 -5.41 5.64
C MET A 36 9.84 -5.37 4.12
N LEU A 37 10.87 -5.81 3.38
CA LEU A 37 10.85 -5.83 1.91
C LEU A 37 9.72 -6.71 1.34
N VAL A 38 9.45 -7.87 1.94
CA VAL A 38 8.35 -8.75 1.52
C VAL A 38 7.00 -8.07 1.71
N HIS A 39 6.74 -7.46 2.88
CA HIS A 39 5.51 -6.70 3.11
C HIS A 39 5.40 -5.51 2.18
N GLY A 40 6.50 -4.78 1.94
CA GLY A 40 6.56 -3.72 0.95
C GLY A 40 6.15 -4.21 -0.44
N ALA A 41 6.71 -5.32 -0.91
CA ALA A 41 6.36 -5.88 -2.21
C ALA A 41 4.88 -6.30 -2.29
N VAL A 42 4.36 -6.98 -1.27
CA VAL A 42 2.96 -7.42 -1.22
C VAL A 42 2.00 -6.23 -1.22
N PHE A 43 2.26 -5.21 -0.39
CA PHE A 43 1.41 -4.02 -0.32
C PHE A 43 1.51 -3.18 -1.60
N SER A 44 2.69 -3.07 -2.21
CA SER A 44 2.89 -2.41 -3.51
C SER A 44 1.97 -2.99 -4.57
N LEU A 45 1.93 -4.32 -4.69
CA LEU A 45 1.04 -5.02 -5.61
C LEU A 45 -0.44 -4.79 -5.26
N GLY A 46 -0.80 -4.95 -3.99
CA GLY A 46 -2.18 -4.74 -3.53
C GLY A 46 -2.71 -3.34 -3.85
N PHE A 47 -1.93 -2.30 -3.55
CA PHE A 47 -2.28 -0.91 -3.85
C PHE A 47 -2.36 -0.66 -5.36
N GLY A 48 -1.43 -1.24 -6.13
CA GLY A 48 -1.46 -1.18 -7.59
C GLY A 48 -2.74 -1.75 -8.18
N TYR A 49 -3.16 -2.94 -7.72
CA TYR A 49 -4.41 -3.56 -8.17
C TYR A 49 -5.65 -2.76 -7.77
N ILE A 50 -5.69 -2.23 -6.54
CA ILE A 50 -6.79 -1.36 -6.10
C ILE A 50 -6.88 -0.11 -6.99
N ASN A 51 -5.76 0.56 -7.26
CA ASN A 51 -5.73 1.73 -8.14
C ASN A 51 -6.24 1.39 -9.55
N ASN A 52 -5.80 0.26 -10.12
CA ASN A 52 -6.26 -0.18 -11.43
C ASN A 52 -7.77 -0.44 -11.46
N PHE A 53 -8.30 -1.09 -10.43
CA PHE A 53 -9.74 -1.33 -10.29
C PHE A 53 -10.53 -0.02 -10.17
N LEU A 54 -10.07 0.92 -9.34
CA LEU A 54 -10.72 2.22 -9.19
C LEU A 54 -10.73 2.99 -10.51
N ASN A 55 -9.63 2.96 -11.27
CA ASN A 55 -9.59 3.59 -12.59
C ASN A 55 -10.57 2.93 -13.58
N MET A 56 -10.73 1.60 -13.55
CA MET A 56 -11.75 0.93 -14.37
C MET A 56 -13.17 1.39 -14.02
N LEU A 57 -13.47 1.53 -12.72
CA LEU A 57 -14.78 2.02 -12.27
C LEU A 57 -15.03 3.48 -12.69
N VAL A 58 -14.05 4.37 -12.50
CA VAL A 58 -14.18 5.79 -12.91
C VAL A 58 -14.41 5.89 -14.40
N ASN A 59 -13.58 5.22 -15.22
CA ASN A 59 -13.73 5.22 -16.67
C ASN A 59 -15.10 4.67 -17.11
N HIS A 60 -15.63 3.66 -16.40
CA HIS A 60 -16.95 3.11 -16.70
C HIS A 60 -18.08 4.10 -16.40
N ILE A 61 -17.99 4.82 -15.27
CA ILE A 61 -18.96 5.85 -14.89
C ILE A 61 -18.91 7.02 -15.88
N GLU A 62 -17.72 7.50 -16.23
CA GLU A 62 -17.54 8.59 -17.20
C GLU A 62 -18.09 8.22 -18.59
N SER A 63 -17.95 6.95 -19.00
CA SER A 63 -18.53 6.44 -20.25
C SER A 63 -20.05 6.57 -20.26
N TRP A 64 -20.73 6.24 -19.15
CA TRP A 64 -22.20 6.34 -19.05
C TRP A 64 -22.67 7.79 -19.11
N GLU A 65 -21.99 8.70 -18.42
CA GLU A 65 -22.33 10.12 -18.48
C GLU A 65 -22.17 10.71 -19.89
N SER A 66 -21.24 10.16 -20.70
CA SER A 66 -21.04 10.61 -22.07
C SER A 66 -22.04 10.04 -23.09
N GLU A 67 -22.71 8.92 -22.78
CA GLU A 67 -23.70 8.28 -23.67
C GLU A 67 -25.12 8.87 -23.50
N ASP A 68 -25.41 9.47 -22.34
CA ASP A 68 -26.69 10.14 -22.04
C ASP A 68 -26.77 11.61 -22.54
N HIS A 69 -25.71 12.11 -23.20
CA HIS A 69 -25.60 13.46 -23.79
C HIS A 69 -25.49 13.42 -25.32
#